data_AF-A0A645GPS6-F1
#
_entry.id   AF-A0A645GPS6-F1
#
_cell.length_a   1.000
_cell.length_b   1.000
_cell.length_c   1.000
_cell.angle_alpha   90.00
_cell.angle_beta   90.00
_cell.angle_gamma   90.00
#
_symmetry.space_group_name_H-M   'P 1'
#
loop_
_entity.id
_entity.type
_entity.pdbx_description
1 polymer ?
#
loop_
_entity_poly.entity_id
_entity_poly.type
_entity_poly.pdbx_seq_one_letter_code
_entity_poly.pdbx_strand_id
1 'polypeptide(L)'
;MKSHTIISMLFVLALAGCAGFLPPKHQAVLESVVPCCQSFSDLQYRSLASGGKIRELVGPDTPAFLFPQGKSFFLAVRLQKGTSSVLIVRTYPQNMLYNRNGHVFVPRITLLSRRYEVISSISPEFVVQGPRFGIGESAWRVDLQIPSEAAFVVIHTSDEERRKDMRMRDRDQAGGYLYTQTGPAGEVEVELQ
;
A
#
# COMPACT_ATOMS: atom_id res chain seq x y z
N MET A 1 10.70 55.72 -36.59
CA MET A 1 9.35 55.13 -36.55
C MET A 1 9.46 53.62 -36.77
N LYS A 2 9.04 52.84 -35.75
CA LYS A 2 8.51 51.45 -35.72
C LYS A 2 9.15 50.44 -36.71
N SER A 3 10.02 49.51 -36.28
CA SER A 3 9.78 48.29 -35.47
C SER A 3 8.85 47.26 -36.13
N HIS A 4 9.18 45.98 -35.93
CA HIS A 4 8.55 44.72 -36.38
C HIS A 4 9.14 44.22 -37.72
N THR A 5 9.62 42.97 -37.87
CA THR A 5 8.97 41.74 -37.41
C THR A 5 10.00 40.60 -37.24
N ILE A 6 10.52 40.42 -36.01
CA ILE A 6 11.17 39.16 -35.59
C ILE A 6 10.05 38.27 -35.08
N ILE A 7 9.45 37.45 -35.95
CA ILE A 7 8.42 36.46 -35.58
C ILE A 7 8.73 35.16 -36.33
N SER A 8 9.76 34.43 -35.88
CA SER A 8 9.96 33.03 -36.30
C SER A 8 10.88 32.27 -35.35
N MET A 9 10.68 32.43 -34.04
CA MET A 9 11.42 31.63 -33.06
C MET A 9 10.63 31.49 -31.75
N LEU A 10 9.36 31.11 -31.83
CA LEU A 10 8.54 30.78 -30.66
C LEU A 10 7.60 29.60 -30.97
N PHE A 11 8.20 28.48 -31.37
CA PHE A 11 7.50 27.19 -31.46
C PHE A 11 8.34 26.13 -30.75
N VAL A 12 8.58 26.36 -29.45
CA VAL A 12 9.24 25.41 -28.56
C VAL A 12 8.35 25.25 -27.33
N LEU A 13 8.06 24.00 -26.98
CA LEU A 13 7.42 23.53 -25.72
C LEU A 13 5.88 23.61 -25.62
N ALA A 14 5.18 23.03 -26.59
CA ALA A 14 3.93 22.32 -26.31
C ALA A 14 4.11 20.93 -26.97
N LEU A 15 3.98 19.77 -26.33
CA LEU A 15 3.26 19.35 -25.15
C LEU A 15 4.09 18.28 -24.42
N ALA A 16 4.53 18.55 -23.20
CA ALA A 16 4.86 17.51 -22.23
C ALA A 16 4.00 17.71 -20.97
N GLY A 17 2.70 17.91 -21.19
CA GLY A 17 1.72 17.77 -20.13
C GLY A 17 1.39 16.29 -19.98
N CYS A 18 2.28 15.50 -19.37
CA CYS A 18 1.82 14.31 -18.69
C CYS A 18 0.86 14.83 -17.62
N ALA A 19 -0.44 14.72 -17.84
CA ALA A 19 -1.43 14.82 -16.79
C ALA A 19 -1.17 13.66 -15.82
N GLY A 20 -0.17 13.85 -14.96
CA GLY A 20 0.12 12.94 -13.87
C GLY A 20 -1.11 12.95 -12.99
N PHE A 21 -1.75 11.79 -12.87
CA PHE A 21 -2.73 11.51 -11.84
C PHE A 21 -2.19 12.10 -10.53
N LEU A 22 -2.83 13.16 -10.03
CA LEU A 22 -2.42 13.75 -8.77
C LEU A 22 -2.54 12.64 -7.72
N PRO A 23 -1.44 12.28 -7.05
CA PRO A 23 -1.51 11.24 -6.05
C PRO A 23 -2.45 11.71 -4.93
N PRO A 24 -3.05 10.78 -4.15
CA PRO A 24 -3.89 11.14 -3.02
C PRO A 24 -3.17 12.16 -2.13
N LYS A 25 -3.89 13.07 -1.45
CA LYS A 25 -3.31 14.08 -0.53
C LYS A 25 -2.20 13.52 0.39
N HIS A 26 -2.26 12.24 0.71
CA HIS A 26 -1.29 11.49 1.50
C HIS A 26 0.11 11.36 0.88
N GLN A 27 0.31 11.54 -0.42
CA GLN A 27 1.64 11.46 -1.05
C GLN A 27 2.52 12.65 -0.71
N ALA A 28 1.99 13.86 -0.79
CA ALA A 28 2.71 15.06 -0.37
C ALA A 28 3.07 14.99 1.13
N VAL A 29 2.16 14.42 1.94
CA VAL A 29 2.44 14.17 3.36
C VAL A 29 3.60 13.18 3.50
N LEU A 30 3.54 12.01 2.84
CA LEU A 30 4.60 10.99 2.89
C LEU A 30 5.97 11.57 2.52
N GLU A 31 6.03 12.39 1.48
CA GLU A 31 7.27 13.03 1.04
C GLU A 31 7.87 13.94 2.13
N SER A 32 7.03 14.72 2.80
CA SER A 32 7.43 15.65 3.87
C SER A 32 7.76 14.98 5.21
N VAL A 33 7.20 13.79 5.49
CA VAL A 33 7.42 13.09 6.77
C VAL A 33 8.87 12.60 6.86
N VAL A 34 9.50 12.90 7.99
CA VAL A 34 10.83 12.40 8.35
C VAL A 34 10.70 10.93 8.75
N PRO A 35 11.53 10.01 8.20
CA PRO A 35 11.52 8.61 8.63
C PRO A 35 11.74 8.48 10.14
N CYS A 36 10.95 7.63 10.80
CA CYS A 36 11.01 7.46 12.26
C CYS A 36 12.33 6.85 12.75
N CYS A 37 13.00 6.12 11.86
CA CYS A 37 13.84 5.00 12.22
C CYS A 37 14.96 4.84 11.18
N GLN A 38 16.14 4.37 11.58
CA GLN A 38 17.29 4.19 10.69
C GLN A 38 17.43 2.75 10.18
N SER A 39 16.95 1.79 10.96
CA SER A 39 17.06 0.36 10.65
C SER A 39 15.76 -0.39 10.99
N PHE A 40 15.65 -1.64 10.53
CA PHE A 40 14.53 -2.50 10.88
C PHE A 40 14.44 -2.77 12.40
N SER A 41 15.56 -2.84 13.12
CA SER A 41 15.54 -3.05 14.58
C SER A 41 14.90 -1.89 15.36
N ASP A 42 14.86 -0.70 14.77
CA ASP A 42 14.33 0.52 15.41
C ASP A 42 12.81 0.68 15.22
N LEU A 43 12.18 -0.15 14.38
CA LEU A 43 10.75 -0.05 14.13
C LEU A 43 9.95 -0.40 15.38
N GLN A 44 8.81 0.27 15.57
CA GLN A 44 7.88 -0.08 16.63
C GLN A 44 6.99 -1.24 16.18
N TYR A 45 7.14 -2.39 16.82
CA TYR A 45 6.43 -3.61 16.47
C TYR A 45 5.22 -3.86 17.37
N ARG A 46 4.05 -4.07 16.77
CA ARG A 46 2.87 -4.59 17.47
C ARG A 46 2.93 -6.11 17.55
N SER A 47 2.62 -6.68 18.72
CA SER A 47 2.59 -8.14 18.87
C SER A 47 1.34 -8.73 18.21
N LEU A 48 1.52 -9.81 17.45
CA LEU A 48 0.45 -10.61 16.84
C LEU A 48 0.61 -12.07 17.24
N ALA A 49 -0.30 -12.56 18.08
CA ALA A 49 -0.39 -13.96 18.48
C ALA A 49 -1.10 -14.82 17.43
N SER A 50 -0.88 -16.13 17.45
CA SER A 50 -1.67 -17.09 16.65
C SER A 50 -3.16 -16.97 17.00
N GLY A 51 -4.02 -17.00 15.99
CA GLY A 51 -5.44 -16.65 16.05
C GLY A 51 -5.72 -15.14 16.16
N GLY A 52 -4.68 -14.32 16.34
CA GLY A 52 -4.80 -12.87 16.49
C GLY A 52 -4.95 -12.13 15.17
N LYS A 53 -5.52 -10.92 15.23
CA LYS A 53 -5.60 -10.00 14.11
C LYS A 53 -5.35 -8.56 14.52
N ILE A 54 -4.78 -7.77 13.60
CA ILE A 54 -4.58 -6.33 13.72
C ILE A 54 -5.16 -5.68 12.46
N ARG A 55 -6.07 -4.73 12.65
CA ARG A 55 -6.58 -3.86 11.57
C ARG A 55 -6.10 -2.44 11.86
N GLU A 56 -5.51 -1.79 10.85
CA GLU A 56 -4.85 -0.49 10.98
C GLU A 56 -5.08 0.36 9.73
N LEU A 57 -5.32 1.65 9.93
CA LEU A 57 -5.29 2.64 8.85
C LEU A 57 -3.85 3.12 8.65
N VAL A 58 -3.13 2.51 7.71
CA VAL A 58 -1.76 2.92 7.36
C VAL A 58 -1.82 4.25 6.61
N GLY A 59 -1.12 5.28 7.09
CA GLY A 59 -1.22 6.62 6.54
C GLY A 59 -0.48 7.69 7.36
N PRO A 60 -0.86 8.97 7.24
CA PRO A 60 -0.20 10.10 7.93
C PRO A 60 0.03 9.94 9.43
N ASP A 61 -0.84 9.19 10.11
CA ASP A 61 -0.76 8.97 11.57
C ASP A 61 0.09 7.76 11.97
N THR A 62 0.58 7.01 10.98
CA THR A 62 1.50 5.87 11.17
C THR A 62 2.94 6.29 10.84
N PRO A 63 3.96 5.66 11.46
CA PRO A 63 5.35 6.00 11.16
C PRO A 63 5.69 5.75 9.69
N ALA A 64 6.64 6.54 9.18
CA ALA A 64 7.22 6.34 7.86
C ALA A 64 8.66 5.80 7.97
N PHE A 65 9.06 4.99 6.99
CA PHE A 65 10.42 4.43 6.88
C PHE A 65 10.90 4.50 5.44
N LEU A 66 12.22 4.57 5.25
CA LEU A 66 12.85 4.55 3.92
C LEU A 66 13.23 3.12 3.56
N PHE A 67 12.33 2.41 2.88
CA PHE A 67 12.60 1.06 2.38
C PHE A 67 13.48 1.11 1.11
N PRO A 68 14.15 0.00 0.73
CA PRO A 68 14.87 -0.07 -0.54
C PRO A 68 14.00 0.24 -1.77
N GLN A 69 12.68 0.00 -1.68
CA GLN A 69 11.72 0.26 -2.76
C GLN A 69 11.07 1.65 -2.67
N GLY A 70 11.49 2.50 -1.74
CA GLY A 70 10.99 3.85 -1.56
C GLY A 70 10.44 4.12 -0.15
N LYS A 71 10.16 5.40 0.12
CA LYS A 71 9.55 5.82 1.38
C LYS A 71 8.11 5.30 1.46
N SER A 72 7.69 4.85 2.64
CA SER A 72 6.33 4.40 2.90
C SER A 72 5.93 4.60 4.35
N PHE A 73 4.65 4.90 4.57
CA PHE A 73 3.98 4.59 5.83
C PHE A 73 3.93 3.07 6.01
N PHE A 74 3.93 2.58 7.25
CA PHE A 74 3.99 1.14 7.48
C PHE A 74 3.27 0.69 8.75
N LEU A 75 2.92 -0.60 8.76
CA LEU A 75 2.55 -1.36 9.94
C LEU A 75 3.63 -2.44 10.17
N ALA A 76 4.28 -2.41 11.34
CA ALA A 76 5.27 -3.41 11.73
C ALA A 76 4.73 -4.32 12.83
N VAL A 77 4.89 -5.63 12.65
CA VAL A 77 4.29 -6.66 13.48
C VAL A 77 5.33 -7.69 13.92
N ARG A 78 5.35 -8.00 15.21
CA ARG A 78 6.12 -9.10 15.80
C ARG A 78 5.22 -10.34 15.88
N LEU A 79 5.65 -11.43 15.26
CA LEU A 79 4.92 -12.69 15.26
C LEU A 79 5.21 -13.49 16.53
N GLN A 80 4.18 -13.81 17.29
CA GLN A 80 4.25 -14.79 18.38
C GLN A 80 3.78 -16.13 17.82
N LYS A 81 4.73 -16.86 17.24
CA LYS A 81 4.45 -18.07 16.46
C LYS A 81 4.03 -19.27 17.31
N GLY A 82 3.12 -20.06 16.74
CA GLY A 82 2.86 -21.46 17.09
C GLY A 82 3.65 -22.44 16.19
N THR A 83 3.10 -23.63 15.93
CA THR A 83 3.74 -24.73 15.19
C THR A 83 3.67 -24.62 13.66
N SER A 84 2.71 -23.86 13.13
CA SER A 84 2.59 -23.44 11.73
C SER A 84 1.93 -22.07 11.73
N SER A 85 2.28 -21.21 10.77
CA SER A 85 1.74 -19.86 10.73
C SER A 85 1.44 -19.43 9.30
N VAL A 86 0.15 -19.32 8.98
CA VAL A 86 -0.32 -18.66 7.77
C VAL A 86 -0.62 -17.21 8.13
N LEU A 87 0.03 -16.27 7.45
CA LEU A 87 -0.30 -14.85 7.56
C LEU A 87 -1.31 -14.50 6.48
N ILE A 88 -2.49 -14.08 6.89
CA ILE A 88 -3.49 -13.53 5.99
C ILE A 88 -3.34 -12.02 6.03
N VAL A 89 -3.22 -11.40 4.85
CA VAL A 89 -3.20 -9.94 4.71
C VAL A 89 -4.38 -9.53 3.86
N ARG A 90 -5.16 -8.57 4.37
CA ARG A 90 -6.27 -7.95 3.66
C ARG A 90 -6.03 -6.45 3.52
N THR A 91 -6.41 -5.88 2.38
CA THR A 91 -6.47 -4.44 2.18
C THR A 91 -7.87 -4.04 1.73
N TYR A 92 -8.34 -2.89 2.22
CA TYR A 92 -9.70 -2.43 2.04
C TYR A 92 -9.73 -1.14 1.24
N PRO A 93 -10.67 -0.99 0.30
CA PRO A 93 -10.81 0.26 -0.41
C PRO A 93 -11.28 1.36 0.53
N GLN A 94 -10.70 2.55 0.41
CA GLN A 94 -11.06 3.72 1.20
C GLN A 94 -11.86 4.69 0.35
N ASN A 95 -12.91 5.28 0.93
CA ASN A 95 -13.63 6.42 0.35
C ASN A 95 -14.23 6.18 -1.06
N MET A 96 -14.65 4.95 -1.38
CA MET A 96 -15.17 4.60 -2.73
C MET A 96 -16.53 5.20 -3.08
N LEU A 97 -17.29 5.64 -2.08
CA LEU A 97 -18.60 6.24 -2.26
C LEU A 97 -18.42 7.71 -2.69
N TYR A 98 -18.51 7.96 -3.99
CA TYR A 98 -18.75 9.27 -4.62
C TYR A 98 -17.62 10.31 -4.64
N ASN A 99 -16.34 9.93 -4.48
CA ASN A 99 -15.27 10.94 -4.54
C ASN A 99 -14.07 10.56 -5.43
N ARG A 100 -13.40 11.60 -5.93
CA ARG A 100 -12.14 11.49 -6.70
C ARG A 100 -10.93 11.07 -5.86
N ASN A 101 -11.14 10.79 -4.57
CA ASN A 101 -10.10 10.43 -3.60
C ASN A 101 -10.20 8.96 -3.17
N GLY A 102 -11.07 8.17 -3.81
CA GLY A 102 -11.21 6.75 -3.55
C GLY A 102 -9.91 6.04 -3.93
N HIS A 103 -9.32 5.32 -2.98
CA HIS A 103 -8.05 4.64 -3.22
C HIS A 103 -7.91 3.38 -2.36
N VAL A 104 -6.95 2.55 -2.71
CA VAL A 104 -6.57 1.36 -1.95
C VAL A 104 -5.07 1.35 -1.73
N PHE A 105 -4.67 0.93 -0.54
CA PHE A 105 -3.28 0.65 -0.23
C PHE A 105 -2.92 -0.71 -0.81
N VAL A 106 -1.84 -0.83 -1.60
CA VAL A 106 -1.37 -2.12 -2.11
C VAL A 106 -0.16 -2.56 -1.29
N PRO A 107 -0.31 -3.56 -0.40
CA PRO A 107 0.77 -4.00 0.45
C PRO A 107 1.90 -4.71 -0.31
N ARG A 108 3.12 -4.30 -0.01
CA ARG A 108 4.33 -5.12 -0.03
C ARG A 108 4.59 -5.64 1.38
N ILE A 109 5.04 -6.88 1.46
CA ILE A 109 5.20 -7.62 2.71
C ILE A 109 6.66 -8.00 2.86
N THR A 110 7.34 -7.39 3.83
CA THR A 110 8.73 -7.69 4.15
C THR A 110 8.81 -8.56 5.40
N LEU A 111 9.38 -9.76 5.27
CA LEU A 111 9.59 -10.72 6.34
C LEU A 111 11.01 -10.56 6.90
N LEU A 112 11.12 -10.49 8.22
CA LEU A 112 12.40 -10.29 8.91
C LEU A 112 12.70 -11.43 9.88
N SER A 113 13.97 -11.80 10.01
CA SER A 113 14.45 -12.78 10.99
C SER A 113 14.43 -12.21 12.42
N ARG A 114 14.74 -13.03 13.43
CA ARG A 114 14.94 -12.56 14.83
C ARG A 114 16.06 -11.51 14.97
N ARG A 115 16.96 -11.44 13.99
CA ARG A 115 18.06 -10.46 13.92
C ARG A 115 17.71 -9.25 13.06
N TYR A 116 16.44 -9.11 12.67
CA TYR A 116 15.94 -8.03 11.80
C TYR A 116 16.53 -8.05 10.37
N GLU A 117 17.11 -9.19 9.97
CA GLU A 117 17.60 -9.41 8.60
C GLU A 117 16.41 -9.70 7.67
N VAL A 118 16.43 -9.15 6.46
CA VAL A 118 15.40 -9.41 5.46
C VAL A 118 15.50 -10.85 4.97
N ILE A 119 14.45 -11.64 5.22
CA ILE A 119 14.29 -12.99 4.67
C ILE A 119 13.72 -12.90 3.26
N SER A 120 12.67 -12.09 3.11
CA SER A 120 12.02 -11.87 1.82
C SER A 120 11.26 -10.54 1.81
N SER A 121 11.05 -9.99 0.61
CA SER A 121 10.17 -8.85 0.37
C SER A 121 9.27 -9.16 -0.81
N ILE A 122 7.98 -9.32 -0.54
CA ILE A 122 7.01 -9.93 -1.45
C ILE A 122 6.04 -8.84 -1.91
N SER A 123 5.85 -8.70 -3.21
CA SER A 123 4.68 -8.00 -3.79
C SER A 123 3.64 -9.06 -4.18
N PRO A 124 2.74 -9.45 -3.27
CA PRO A 124 1.76 -10.47 -3.55
C PRO A 124 0.74 -10.02 -4.61
N GLU A 125 0.24 -10.99 -5.37
CA GLU A 125 -0.98 -10.81 -6.15
C GLU A 125 -2.19 -11.05 -5.24
N PHE A 126 -2.95 -9.99 -4.97
CA PHE A 126 -4.14 -10.11 -4.12
C PHE A 126 -5.35 -10.59 -4.92
N VAL A 127 -6.14 -11.46 -4.29
CA VAL A 127 -7.41 -11.94 -4.82
C VAL A 127 -8.56 -11.17 -4.18
N VAL A 128 -9.58 -10.80 -4.97
CA VAL A 128 -10.79 -10.15 -4.46
C VAL A 128 -11.53 -11.11 -3.54
N GLN A 129 -11.75 -10.68 -2.30
CA GLN A 129 -12.62 -11.31 -1.32
C GLN A 129 -13.89 -10.46 -1.20
N GLY A 130 -14.97 -10.88 -1.84
CA GLY A 130 -16.28 -10.24 -1.68
C GLY A 130 -16.99 -10.61 -0.37
N PRO A 131 -18.06 -9.89 -0.02
CA PRO A 131 -18.90 -10.21 1.14
C PRO A 131 -19.50 -11.61 1.03
N ARG A 132 -19.40 -12.41 2.09
CA ARG A 132 -20.01 -13.74 2.15
C ARG A 132 -21.49 -13.58 2.45
N PHE A 133 -22.34 -14.15 1.59
CA PHE A 133 -23.81 -14.07 1.71
C PHE A 133 -24.36 -12.63 1.80
N GLY A 134 -23.66 -11.66 1.22
CA GLY A 134 -24.06 -10.24 1.29
C GLY A 134 -23.74 -9.55 2.62
N ILE A 135 -23.03 -10.23 3.54
CA ILE A 135 -22.59 -9.69 4.82
C ILE A 135 -21.07 -9.46 4.78
N GLY A 136 -20.64 -8.26 5.18
CA GLY A 136 -19.23 -7.86 5.26
C GLY A 136 -18.79 -6.89 4.17
N GLU A 137 -17.50 -6.55 4.21
CA GLU A 137 -16.86 -5.63 3.28
C GLU A 137 -16.13 -6.41 2.18
N SER A 138 -16.04 -5.83 0.98
CA SER A 138 -15.13 -6.33 -0.04
C SER A 138 -13.70 -5.93 0.33
N ALA A 139 -12.78 -6.87 0.22
CA ALA A 139 -11.36 -6.66 0.46
C ALA A 139 -10.56 -7.35 -0.64
N TRP A 140 -9.27 -7.05 -0.69
CA TRP A 140 -8.28 -7.84 -1.42
C TRP A 140 -7.48 -8.65 -0.40
N ARG A 141 -7.34 -9.95 -0.63
CA ARG A 141 -6.74 -10.91 0.30
C ARG A 141 -5.57 -11.64 -0.34
N VAL A 142 -4.53 -11.90 0.46
CA VAL A 142 -3.49 -12.89 0.19
C VAL A 142 -3.22 -13.72 1.43
N ASP A 143 -2.89 -14.99 1.22
CA ASP A 143 -2.48 -15.93 2.26
C ASP A 143 -1.02 -16.28 2.02
N LEU A 144 -0.17 -16.06 3.03
CA LEU A 144 1.26 -16.31 2.95
C LEU A 144 1.67 -17.37 3.96
N GLN A 145 2.38 -18.39 3.48
CA GLN A 145 3.08 -19.30 4.37
C GLN A 145 4.28 -18.56 4.98
N ILE A 146 4.34 -18.48 6.31
CA ILE A 146 5.45 -17.81 6.99
C ILE A 146 6.58 -18.82 7.25
N PRO A 147 7.82 -18.58 6.75
CA PRO A 147 8.97 -19.40 7.06
C PRO A 147 9.23 -19.44 8.56
N SER A 148 9.76 -20.55 9.08
CA SER A 148 9.95 -20.78 10.52
C SER A 148 10.82 -19.70 11.19
N GLU A 149 11.77 -19.15 10.46
CA GLU A 149 12.77 -18.17 10.87
C GLU A 149 12.24 -16.72 10.94
N ALA A 150 11.12 -16.40 10.27
CA ALA A 150 10.58 -15.05 10.21
C ALA A 150 9.97 -14.58 11.54
N ALA A 151 10.58 -13.67 12.28
CA ALA A 151 10.05 -13.20 13.56
C ALA A 151 9.18 -11.94 13.43
N PHE A 152 9.32 -11.20 12.34
CA PHE A 152 8.61 -9.96 12.13
C PHE A 152 8.09 -9.83 10.69
N VAL A 153 7.06 -9.02 10.55
CA VAL A 153 6.45 -8.65 9.28
C VAL A 153 6.33 -7.13 9.24
N VAL A 154 6.74 -6.54 8.12
CA VAL A 154 6.50 -5.12 7.85
C VAL A 154 5.60 -5.03 6.63
N ILE A 155 4.42 -4.46 6.83
CA ILE A 155 3.46 -4.13 5.78
C ILE A 155 3.70 -2.68 5.37
N HIS A 156 4.11 -2.48 4.13
CA HIS A 156 4.37 -1.17 3.56
C HIS A 156 3.92 -1.16 2.10
N THR A 157 4.16 -0.07 1.37
CA THR A 157 3.97 -0.04 -0.09
C THR A 157 5.24 0.50 -0.75
N SER A 158 5.27 0.54 -2.07
CA SER A 158 6.37 1.13 -2.84
C SER A 158 5.85 2.01 -3.97
N ASP A 159 6.74 2.70 -4.66
CA ASP A 159 6.38 3.45 -5.87
C ASP A 159 5.81 2.56 -6.99
N GLU A 160 6.18 1.28 -7.04
CA GLU A 160 5.64 0.33 -8.01
C GLU A 160 4.20 -0.06 -7.60
N GLU A 161 4.00 -0.43 -6.34
CA GLU A 161 2.68 -0.81 -5.81
C GLU A 161 1.67 0.34 -5.89
N ARG A 162 2.11 1.58 -5.65
CA ARG A 162 1.29 2.81 -5.78
C ARG A 162 0.94 3.18 -7.23
N ARG A 163 1.46 2.45 -8.21
CA ARG A 163 1.14 2.61 -9.64
C ARG A 163 0.37 1.43 -10.20
N LYS A 164 0.09 0.40 -9.40
CA LYS A 164 -0.74 -0.74 -9.79
C LYS A 164 -2.21 -0.32 -9.81
N ASP A 165 -2.98 -0.95 -10.69
CA ASP A 165 -4.44 -0.88 -10.64
C ASP A 165 -4.98 -2.08 -9.88
N MET A 166 -5.79 -1.84 -8.87
CA MET A 166 -6.55 -2.92 -8.23
C MET A 166 -7.93 -3.03 -8.86
N ARG A 167 -8.27 -4.26 -9.28
CA ARG A 167 -9.55 -4.58 -9.89
C ARG A 167 -10.46 -5.18 -8.83
N MET A 168 -11.66 -4.63 -8.70
CA MET A 168 -12.76 -5.26 -7.98
C MET A 168 -13.88 -5.55 -8.98
N ARG A 169 -14.45 -6.76 -8.95
CA ARG A 169 -15.60 -7.07 -9.79
C ARG A 169 -16.79 -6.25 -9.28
N ASP A 170 -17.34 -5.40 -10.13
CA ASP A 170 -18.55 -4.65 -9.79
C ASP A 170 -19.72 -5.64 -9.71
N ARG A 171 -20.49 -5.56 -8.63
CA ARG A 171 -21.66 -6.43 -8.41
C ARG A 171 -22.88 -5.92 -9.18
N ASP A 172 -22.91 -4.62 -9.50
CA ASP A 172 -24.05 -3.91 -10.09
C ASP A 172 -23.89 -3.68 -11.60
N GLN A 173 -22.67 -3.81 -12.14
CA GLN A 173 -22.43 -3.81 -13.59
C GLN A 173 -22.20 -5.23 -14.10
N ALA A 174 -23.10 -5.72 -14.94
CA ALA A 174 -22.97 -6.99 -15.65
C ALA A 174 -21.71 -7.00 -16.53
N GLY A 175 -20.57 -7.41 -15.95
CA GLY A 175 -19.26 -7.50 -16.61
C GLY A 175 -18.28 -6.36 -16.33
N GLY A 176 -18.61 -5.40 -15.46
CA GLY A 176 -17.74 -4.26 -15.14
C GLY A 176 -16.70 -4.57 -14.05
N TYR A 177 -15.51 -3.97 -14.15
CA TYR A 177 -14.54 -3.88 -13.06
C TYR A 177 -14.51 -2.45 -12.54
N LEU A 178 -14.59 -2.27 -11.22
CA LEU A 178 -14.21 -1.03 -10.57
C LEU A 178 -12.69 -1.00 -10.48
N TYR A 179 -12.09 -0.05 -11.20
CA TYR A 179 -10.67 0.30 -11.06
C TYR A 179 -10.54 1.23 -9.86
N THR A 180 -9.77 0.79 -8.87
CA THR A 180 -9.49 1.60 -7.68
C THR A 180 -8.09 2.17 -7.80
N GLN A 181 -7.96 3.50 -7.67
CA GLN A 181 -6.66 4.14 -7.62
C GLN A 181 -5.85 3.59 -6.45
N THR A 182 -4.54 3.50 -6.58
CA THR A 182 -3.67 3.07 -5.49
C THR A 182 -2.99 4.26 -4.85
N GLY A 183 -2.66 4.13 -3.56
CA GLY A 183 -2.16 5.24 -2.77
C GLY A 183 -1.18 4.83 -1.68
N PRO A 184 -0.47 5.82 -1.10
CA PRO A 184 0.50 5.57 -0.02
C PRO A 184 -0.15 5.22 1.32
N ALA A 185 -1.48 5.32 1.42
CA ALA A 185 -2.25 5.10 2.63
C ALA A 185 -3.47 4.24 2.33
N GLY A 186 -4.03 3.63 3.36
CA GLY A 186 -5.24 2.84 3.30
C GLY A 186 -5.30 1.83 4.44
N GLU A 187 -6.42 1.12 4.51
CA GLU A 187 -6.68 0.22 5.62
C GLU A 187 -6.19 -1.19 5.31
N VAL A 188 -5.46 -1.76 6.27
CA VAL A 188 -4.86 -3.09 6.18
C VAL A 188 -5.26 -3.90 7.40
N GLU A 189 -5.62 -5.16 7.19
CA GLU A 189 -5.76 -6.15 8.25
C GLU A 189 -4.72 -7.26 8.07
N VAL A 190 -4.07 -7.64 9.16
CA VAL A 190 -3.17 -8.79 9.24
C VAL A 190 -3.68 -9.76 10.29
N GLU A 191 -3.76 -11.04 9.93
CA GLU A 191 -4.24 -12.12 10.78
C GLU A 191 -3.22 -13.26 10.73
N LEU A 192 -2.86 -13.78 11.91
CA LEU A 192 -1.95 -14.91 12.04
C LEU A 192 -2.76 -16.14 12.41
N GLN A 193 -2.82 -17.12 11.52
CA GLN A 193 -3.44 -18.42 11.80
C GLN A 193 -2.38 -19.41 12.26
#